data_AF-A0A7R9LUP2-F1
#
_entry.id   AF-A0A7R9LUP2-F1
#
_cell.length_a   1.000
_cell.length_b   1.000
_cell.length_c   1.000
_cell.angle_alpha   90.00
_cell.angle_beta   90.00
_cell.angle_gamma   90.00
#
_symmetry.space_group_name_H-M   'P 1'
#
loop_
_entity.id
_entity.type
_entity.pdbx_description
1 polymer ?
#
loop_
_entity_poly.entity_id
_entity_poly.type
_entity_poly.pdbx_seq_one_letter_code
_entity_poly.pdbx_strand_id
1 'polypeptide(L)'
;MRSLIVICACIAVSAAQFGHSGPYSFGYQTSDGQSRQESGHGGAVTGSYSYVDANGDLRQVRYVADANGFRPEGDISVDKRTAAAAAHLAAIAPKAPLPVAPVAPIAP
;
A
#
# COMPACT_ATOMS: atom_id res chain seq x y z
N MET A 1 -25.98 25.12 -9.08
CA MET A 1 -26.49 23.91 -8.41
C MET A 1 -25.47 22.78 -8.55
N ARG A 2 -24.47 22.72 -7.67
CA ARG A 2 -23.57 21.58 -7.50
C ARG A 2 -23.26 21.54 -6.02
N SER A 3 -24.00 20.65 -5.34
CA SER A 3 -23.99 20.46 -3.90
C SER A 3 -22.60 19.99 -3.48
N LEU A 4 -21.85 20.84 -2.78
CA LEU A 4 -20.61 20.45 -2.11
C LEU A 4 -21.01 19.82 -0.78
N ILE A 5 -21.28 18.52 -0.79
CA ILE A 5 -21.44 17.73 0.43
C ILE A 5 -20.04 17.48 0.98
N VAL A 6 -19.52 18.45 1.74
CA VAL A 6 -18.47 18.20 2.72
C VAL A 6 -19.19 17.51 3.88
N ILE A 7 -19.06 16.17 3.99
CA ILE A 7 -19.48 15.45 5.20
C ILE A 7 -18.48 15.78 6.31
N CYS A 8 -18.59 16.99 6.84
CA CYS A 8 -18.02 17.36 8.13
C CYS A 8 -19.02 16.89 9.19
N ALA A 9 -18.90 15.64 9.61
CA ALA A 9 -19.61 15.16 10.79
C ALA A 9 -18.90 15.75 12.02
N CYS A 10 -19.38 16.91 12.46
CA CYS A 10 -19.07 17.46 13.77
C CYS A 10 -19.66 16.53 14.86
N ILE A 11 -18.89 15.52 15.25
CA ILE A 11 -19.22 14.69 16.42
C ILE A 11 -18.48 15.27 17.62
N ALA A 12 -19.26 15.61 18.63
CA ALA A 12 -18.89 16.29 19.86
C ALA A 12 -17.56 15.83 20.47
N VAL A 13 -16.67 16.77 20.76
CA VAL A 13 -15.49 16.50 21.59
C VAL A 13 -15.97 16.36 23.04
N SER A 14 -16.04 15.12 23.53
CA SER A 14 -16.27 14.82 24.94
C SER A 14 -14.93 14.40 25.54
N ALA A 15 -14.42 15.21 26.47
CA ALA A 15 -13.15 14.95 27.15
C ALA A 15 -13.28 13.74 28.08
N ALA A 16 -12.78 12.58 27.65
CA ALA A 16 -12.62 11.41 28.52
C ALA A 16 -11.36 10.62 28.14
N GLN A 17 -10.41 10.63 29.08
CA GLN A 17 -9.46 9.56 29.42
C GLN A 17 -8.32 9.26 28.42
N PHE A 18 -7.14 9.76 28.76
CA PHE A 18 -5.84 9.31 28.25
C PHE A 18 -5.54 7.88 28.74
N GLY A 19 -6.14 6.90 28.09
CA GLY A 19 -5.69 5.52 28.05
C GLY A 19 -5.59 5.13 26.58
N HIS A 20 -4.36 4.90 26.10
CA HIS A 20 -3.96 4.40 24.77
C HIS A 20 -5.10 4.30 23.72
N SER A 21 -5.47 5.46 23.17
CA SER A 21 -6.33 5.71 22.00
C SER A 21 -7.55 4.79 21.81
N GLY A 22 -8.74 5.31 22.10
CA GLY A 22 -10.00 4.76 21.59
C GLY A 22 -10.02 4.63 20.05
N PRO A 23 -10.96 3.85 19.49
CA PRO A 23 -11.05 3.66 18.04
C PRO A 23 -11.20 4.99 17.32
N TYR A 24 -10.48 5.14 16.20
CA TYR A 24 -10.63 6.28 15.28
C TYR A 24 -10.83 5.79 13.85
N SER A 25 -11.48 6.61 13.03
CA SER A 25 -11.58 6.41 11.61
C SER A 25 -11.67 7.75 10.89
N PHE A 26 -10.89 7.93 9.83
CA PHE A 26 -10.94 9.11 8.99
C PHE A 26 -10.75 8.75 7.52
N GLY A 27 -11.17 9.64 6.63
CA GLY A 27 -10.89 9.55 5.21
C GLY A 27 -11.06 10.87 4.51
N TYR A 28 -10.30 11.07 3.43
CA TYR A 28 -10.42 12.23 2.55
C TYR A 28 -10.21 11.85 1.09
N GLN A 29 -10.70 12.72 0.21
CA GLN A 29 -10.44 12.70 -1.21
C GLN A 29 -10.25 14.13 -1.70
N THR A 30 -9.19 14.38 -2.46
CA THR A 30 -8.89 15.68 -3.05
C THR A 30 -9.41 15.74 -4.48
N SER A 31 -9.63 16.96 -4.99
CA SER A 31 -9.95 17.22 -6.39
C SER A 31 -8.86 16.73 -7.35
N ASP A 32 -7.62 16.67 -6.87
CA ASP A 32 -6.41 16.29 -7.60
C ASP A 32 -6.22 14.76 -7.68
N GLY A 33 -7.23 13.98 -7.28
CA GLY A 33 -7.23 12.51 -7.42
C GLY A 33 -6.47 11.77 -6.33
N GLN A 34 -6.14 12.43 -5.21
CA GLN A 34 -5.57 11.77 -4.05
C GLN A 34 -6.68 11.34 -3.09
N SER A 35 -6.56 10.16 -2.50
CA SER A 35 -7.46 9.70 -1.44
C SER A 35 -6.69 8.95 -0.37
N ARG A 36 -7.17 9.03 0.86
CA ARG A 36 -6.69 8.21 1.97
C ARG A 36 -7.84 7.89 2.90
N GLN A 37 -7.85 6.67 3.41
CA GLN A 37 -8.81 6.19 4.40
C GLN A 37 -8.05 5.36 5.42
N GLU A 38 -8.28 5.59 6.71
CA GLU A 38 -7.57 4.91 7.78
C GLU A 38 -8.45 4.77 9.02
N SER A 39 -8.33 3.63 9.68
CA SER A 39 -8.94 3.36 10.96
C SER A 39 -7.91 2.75 11.89
N GLY A 40 -7.95 3.13 13.17
CA GLY A 40 -7.07 2.57 14.18
C GLY A 40 -7.84 2.18 15.44
N HIS A 41 -7.46 1.05 16.02
CA HIS A 41 -8.04 0.54 17.25
C HIS A 41 -7.02 -0.33 17.99
N GLY A 42 -6.85 -0.10 19.29
CA GLY A 42 -6.04 -0.98 20.15
C GLY A 42 -4.58 -1.14 19.71
N GLY A 43 -3.97 -0.08 19.17
CA GLY A 43 -2.59 -0.10 18.68
C GLY A 43 -2.39 -0.70 17.28
N ALA A 44 -3.46 -1.17 16.64
CA ALA A 44 -3.45 -1.56 15.24
C ALA A 44 -4.06 -0.46 14.36
N VAL A 45 -3.47 -0.22 13.20
CA VAL A 45 -3.92 0.75 12.19
C VAL A 45 -4.07 0.03 10.85
N THR A 46 -5.20 0.19 10.20
CA THR A 46 -5.45 -0.32 8.86
C THR A 46 -5.92 0.82 7.97
N GLY A 47 -5.41 0.88 6.75
CA GLY A 47 -5.81 1.94 5.85
C GLY A 47 -5.46 1.66 4.40
N SER A 48 -5.81 2.64 3.58
CA SER A 48 -5.43 2.68 2.18
C SER A 48 -5.21 4.11 1.74
N TYR A 49 -4.28 4.30 0.82
CA TYR A 49 -4.12 5.56 0.12
C TYR A 49 -4.02 5.31 -1.38
N SER A 50 -4.46 6.29 -2.15
CA SER A 50 -4.31 6.32 -3.60
C SER A 50 -3.89 7.69 -4.09
N TYR A 51 -3.07 7.71 -5.13
CA TYR A 51 -2.66 8.94 -5.82
C TYR A 51 -2.37 8.63 -7.28
N VAL A 52 -2.39 9.66 -8.12
CA VAL A 52 -1.96 9.56 -9.52
C VAL A 52 -0.47 9.88 -9.57
N ASP A 53 0.36 8.98 -10.10
CA ASP A 53 1.80 9.25 -10.25
C ASP A 53 2.11 10.10 -11.49
N ALA A 54 3.38 10.49 -11.66
CA ALA A 54 3.82 11.37 -12.75
C ALA A 54 3.52 10.83 -14.16
N ASN A 55 3.30 9.53 -14.30
CA ASN A 55 2.95 8.87 -15.56
C ASN A 55 1.44 8.88 -15.84
N GLY A 56 0.61 9.39 -14.92
CA GLY A 56 -0.85 9.36 -14.99
C GLY A 56 -1.48 8.06 -14.48
N ASP A 57 -0.68 7.15 -13.92
CA ASP A 57 -1.16 5.88 -13.40
C ASP A 57 -1.70 6.03 -11.97
N LEU A 58 -2.88 5.44 -11.71
CA LEU A 58 -3.40 5.35 -10.34
C LEU A 58 -2.58 4.33 -9.55
N ARG A 59 -1.93 4.82 -8.50
CA ARG A 59 -1.23 4.06 -7.46
C ARG A 59 -2.18 3.88 -6.30
N GLN A 60 -2.35 2.65 -5.83
CA GLN A 60 -3.15 2.35 -4.65
C GLN A 60 -2.40 1.36 -3.76
N VAL A 61 -2.30 1.70 -2.48
CA VAL A 61 -1.66 0.88 -1.45
C VAL A 61 -2.64 0.70 -0.30
N ARG A 62 -2.77 -0.55 0.16
CA ARG A 62 -3.41 -0.89 1.43
C ARG A 62 -2.34 -1.21 2.44
N TYR A 63 -2.59 -1.00 3.71
CA TYR A 63 -1.60 -1.29 4.74
C TYR A 63 -2.24 -1.69 6.06
N VAL A 64 -1.47 -2.48 6.80
CA VAL A 64 -1.72 -2.84 8.19
C VAL A 64 -0.47 -2.49 8.99
N ALA A 65 -0.63 -1.77 10.09
CA ALA A 65 0.42 -1.48 11.05
C ALA A 65 -0.03 -1.96 12.43
N ASP A 66 0.71 -2.88 13.03
CA ASP A 66 0.45 -3.43 14.36
C ASP A 66 1.79 -3.78 15.03
N ALA A 67 1.75 -4.59 16.10
CA ALA A 67 2.95 -5.06 16.80
C ALA A 67 4.00 -5.74 15.89
N ASN A 68 3.58 -6.34 14.77
CA ASN A 68 4.47 -6.96 13.78
C ASN A 68 5.02 -5.95 12.74
N GLY A 69 4.81 -4.65 12.93
CA GLY A 69 5.30 -3.60 12.04
C GLY A 69 4.35 -3.24 10.89
N PHE A 70 4.84 -2.40 9.99
CA PHE A 70 4.09 -1.89 8.84
C PHE A 70 4.19 -2.85 7.64
N ARG A 71 3.03 -3.28 7.12
CA ARG A 71 2.91 -4.22 6.02
C ARG A 71 2.02 -3.62 4.93
N PRO A 72 2.61 -3.04 3.87
CA PRO A 72 1.86 -2.51 2.75
C PRO A 72 1.60 -3.60 1.69
N GLU A 73 0.48 -3.47 0.99
CA GLU A 73 0.02 -4.38 -0.06
C GLU A 73 -0.48 -3.57 -1.26
N GLY A 74 -0.41 -4.17 -2.45
CA GLY A 74 -0.86 -3.56 -3.69
C GLY A 74 0.29 -2.91 -4.46
N ASP A 75 0.11 -1.66 -4.86
CA ASP A 75 1.00 -1.00 -5.81
C ASP A 75 2.20 -0.37 -5.08
N ILE A 76 3.06 -1.24 -4.53
CA ILE A 76 4.23 -0.90 -3.69
C ILE A 76 5.57 -0.94 -4.44
N SER A 77 5.56 -1.38 -5.71
CA SER A 77 6.75 -1.50 -6.55
C SER A 77 7.10 -0.16 -7.23
N VAL A 78 8.17 -0.15 -8.04
CA VAL A 78 8.48 0.99 -8.93
C VAL A 78 7.30 1.34 -9.85
N ASP A 79 7.33 2.50 -10.51
CA ASP A 79 6.27 2.90 -11.43
C ASP A 79 6.01 1.81 -12.48
N LYS A 80 4.76 1.69 -12.92
CA LYS A 80 4.32 0.58 -13.77
C LYS A 80 5.09 0.50 -15.09
N ARG A 81 5.53 1.62 -15.66
CA ARG A 81 6.35 1.63 -16.88
C ARG A 81 7.77 1.19 -16.61
N THR A 82 8.40 1.65 -15.53
CA THR A 82 9.74 1.13 -15.16
C THR A 82 9.66 -0.36 -14.83
N ALA A 83 8.60 -0.81 -14.15
CA ALA A 83 8.37 -2.24 -13.91
C ALA A 83 8.21 -3.02 -15.22
N ALA A 84 7.46 -2.47 -16.19
CA ALA A 84 7.30 -3.07 -17.52
C ALA A 84 8.61 -3.08 -18.32
N ALA A 85 9.38 -2.00 -18.28
CA ALA A 85 10.70 -1.92 -18.92
C ALA A 85 11.68 -2.92 -18.31
N ALA A 86 11.69 -3.05 -16.97
CA ALA A 86 12.48 -4.06 -16.27
C ALA A 86 12.04 -5.49 -16.64
N ALA A 87 10.73 -5.75 -16.77
CA ALA A 87 10.23 -7.04 -17.21
C ALA A 87 10.63 -7.35 -18.66
N HIS A 88 10.58 -6.37 -19.55
CA HIS A 88 11.02 -6.52 -20.93
C HIS A 88 12.53 -6.82 -21.01
N LEU A 89 13.34 -6.09 -20.24
CA LEU A 89 14.78 -6.35 -20.11
C LEU A 89 15.08 -7.73 -19.51
N ALA A 90 14.30 -8.18 -18.52
CA ALA A 90 14.42 -9.51 -17.94
C ALA A 90 14.01 -10.62 -18.93
N ALA A 91 13.03 -10.38 -19.79
CA ALA A 91 12.59 -11.34 -20.81
C ALA A 91 13.64 -11.54 -21.91
N ILE A 92 14.39 -10.49 -22.27
CA ILE A 92 15.49 -10.57 -23.23
C ILE A 92 16.84 -10.94 -22.59
N ALA A 93 16.92 -11.00 -21.26
CA ALA A 93 18.12 -11.40 -20.56
C ALA A 93 18.44 -12.88 -20.88
N PRO A 94 19.71 -13.23 -21.18
CA PRO A 94 20.08 -14.62 -21.41
C PRO A 94 19.73 -15.43 -20.16
N LYS A 95 18.88 -16.45 -20.34
CA LYS A 95 18.54 -17.38 -19.26
C LYS A 95 19.84 -17.97 -18.74
N ALA A 96 20.15 -17.72 -17.47
CA ALA A 96 21.35 -18.22 -16.84
C ALA A 96 21.48 -19.73 -17.14
N PRO A 97 22.69 -20.23 -17.46
CA PRO A 97 22.90 -21.67 -17.52
C PRO A 97 22.37 -22.25 -16.20
N LEU A 98 21.46 -23.21 -16.29
CA LEU A 98 21.01 -23.94 -15.10
C LEU A 98 22.28 -24.39 -14.36
N PRO A 99 22.36 -24.23 -13.04
CA PRO A 99 23.43 -24.86 -12.28
C PRO A 99 23.44 -26.32 -12.69
N VAL A 100 24.54 -26.80 -13.27
CA VAL A 100 24.72 -28.24 -13.48
C VAL A 100 24.59 -28.85 -12.10
N ALA A 101 23.50 -29.59 -11.86
CA ALA A 101 23.31 -30.28 -10.60
C ALA A 101 24.59 -31.07 -10.31
N PRO A 102 25.12 -31.06 -9.07
CA PRO A 102 26.24 -31.92 -8.74
C PRO A 102 25.85 -33.35 -9.11
N VAL A 103 26.59 -33.98 -10.02
CA VAL A 103 26.45 -35.41 -10.30
C VAL A 103 26.67 -36.10 -8.96
N ALA A 104 25.61 -36.70 -8.41
CA ALA A 104 25.71 -37.52 -7.22
C ALA A 104 26.73 -38.65 -7.51
N PRO A 105 27.64 -38.97 -6.58
CA PRO A 105 28.55 -40.08 -6.78
C PRO A 105 27.74 -41.37 -6.94
N ILE A 106 27.99 -42.10 -8.02
CA ILE A 106 27.51 -43.46 -8.22
C ILE A 106 28.19 -44.31 -7.14
N ALA A 107 27.42 -44.80 -6.16
CA ALA A 107 27.92 -45.73 -5.16
C ALA A 107 28.22 -47.10 -5.82
N PRO A 108 29.27 -47.82 -5.36
CA PRO A 108 29.68 -49.12 -5.92
C PRO A 108 28.68 -50.24 -5.67
#